data_AF-A0A2S2GGD5-F1
#
_entry.id   AF-A0A2S2GGD5-F1
#
_cell.length_a   1.000
_cell.length_b   1.000
_cell.length_c   1.000
_cell.angle_alpha   90.00
_cell.angle_beta   90.00
_cell.angle_gamma   90.00
#
_symmetry.space_group_name_H-M   'P 1'
#
loop_
_entity.id
_entity.type
_entity.pdbx_description
1 polymer ?
#
loop_
_entity_poly.entity_id
_entity_poly.type
_entity_poly.pdbx_seq_one_letter_code
_entity_poly.pdbx_strand_id
1 'polypeptide(L)'
;MAMMGTALATPASAVDPQPAPGPRVTVEYFPEPGGEGRRTEVPVTTERAAGRSTARTADPTAGTTDGEVNELSVTGPSADRLDVVIIGDGYTAGQQDAFHTAAAAKWADITRVEPYASYQGLMNVWTVDAVSAESGVSGDPSVDVTKDTALGSYFWCSDTERLVCADIDKVASYAAKAPEADLVVVLSHSAKYGGAGYSGLEAEGYPFDGVSTLSSDNEQSSMIAVHEIAHSVGLLADEYAYDGYGTWPSGEPADINSSTYTTRQMAAKRAKWYRWLGETDPTGGTVGTYEGSSYYPYGIYRPTSNSLMRALNVSEFNLPGREAMIAGFYREANALSSEVAAGSAVLRTTRIKVSQAELTGLAAPELRWYVDGVQVKRAKGLTGVVPAALGVAADGRTHTVTVRSEDRSASIRDPQVRAETTETLTWTVKASGHKPRTHH
;
A
#
# COMPACT_ATOMS: atom_id res chain seq x y z
N MET A 1 36.02 -56.66 57.86
CA MET A 1 35.58 -55.38 58.44
C MET A 1 35.84 -54.31 57.38
N ALA A 2 34.79 -53.57 56.99
CA ALA A 2 34.77 -52.37 56.12
C ALA A 2 35.16 -52.54 54.64
N MET A 3 34.55 -51.87 53.66
CA MET A 3 33.26 -51.20 53.46
C MET A 3 33.07 -51.13 51.94
N MET A 4 31.92 -51.52 51.40
CA MET A 4 31.53 -51.23 50.01
C MET A 4 30.95 -49.81 49.95
N GLY A 5 31.61 -48.91 49.22
CA GLY A 5 31.10 -47.58 48.92
C GLY A 5 30.44 -47.57 47.53
N THR A 6 29.12 -47.44 47.49
CA THR A 6 28.34 -47.17 46.28
C THR A 6 28.37 -45.67 45.98
N ALA A 7 28.99 -45.28 44.87
CA ALA A 7 28.90 -43.92 44.35
C ALA A 7 27.56 -43.76 43.60
N LEU A 8 26.71 -42.85 44.10
CA LEU A 8 25.51 -42.41 43.40
C LEU A 8 25.89 -41.41 42.31
N ALA A 9 25.64 -41.76 41.05
CA ALA A 9 25.72 -40.81 39.94
C ALA A 9 24.55 -39.83 40.01
N THR A 10 24.85 -38.53 39.99
CA THR A 10 23.85 -37.46 39.83
C THR A 10 23.29 -37.49 38.41
N PRO A 11 21.97 -37.33 38.20
CA PRO A 11 21.43 -37.21 36.86
C PRO A 11 21.92 -35.91 36.24
N ALA A 12 22.47 -36.00 35.02
CA ALA A 12 22.74 -34.83 34.21
C ALA A 12 21.41 -34.12 33.93
N SER A 13 21.28 -32.86 34.33
CA SER A 13 20.18 -32.01 33.92
C SER A 13 20.14 -31.98 32.39
N ALA A 14 19.06 -32.49 31.81
CA ALA A 14 18.76 -32.26 30.41
C ALA A 14 18.69 -30.74 30.20
N VAL A 15 19.58 -30.21 29.38
CA VAL A 15 19.45 -28.87 28.84
C VAL A 15 18.20 -28.91 27.96
N ASP A 16 17.16 -28.17 28.33
CA ASP A 16 15.97 -28.02 27.49
C ASP A 16 16.45 -27.60 26.08
N PRO A 17 15.95 -28.23 25.01
CA PRO A 17 16.29 -27.80 23.66
C PRO A 17 15.94 -26.33 23.52
N GLN A 18 16.88 -25.50 23.06
CA GLN A 18 16.55 -24.13 22.70
C GLN A 18 15.36 -24.16 21.74
N PRO A 19 14.31 -23.35 21.97
CA PRO A 19 13.24 -23.23 21.00
C PRO A 19 13.86 -22.84 19.66
N ALA A 20 13.42 -23.51 18.59
CA ALA A 20 13.82 -23.12 17.26
C ALA A 20 13.47 -21.62 17.06
N PRO A 21 14.37 -20.81 16.49
CA PRO A 21 14.06 -19.40 16.26
C PRO A 21 12.77 -19.31 15.44
N GLY A 22 11.83 -18.48 15.91
CA GLY A 22 10.56 -18.25 15.24
C GLY A 22 10.73 -17.69 13.83
N PRO A 23 9.63 -17.60 13.05
CA PRO A 23 9.66 -17.07 11.69
C PRO A 23 10.28 -15.67 11.65
N ARG A 24 11.11 -15.45 10.63
CA ARG A 24 11.82 -14.19 10.39
C ARG A 24 11.46 -13.68 9.01
N VAL A 25 11.33 -12.37 8.90
CA VAL A 25 10.99 -11.70 7.66
C VAL A 25 12.02 -10.64 7.36
N THR A 26 12.17 -10.33 6.07
CA THR A 26 13.02 -9.21 5.69
C THR A 26 12.30 -7.91 5.97
N VAL A 27 13.00 -7.02 6.66
CA VAL A 27 12.62 -5.62 6.78
C VAL A 27 13.60 -4.72 6.07
N GLU A 28 13.04 -3.68 5.48
CA GLU A 28 13.74 -2.48 5.06
C GLU A 28 13.70 -1.42 6.16
N TYR A 29 14.76 -0.62 6.29
CA TYR A 29 14.79 0.57 7.12
C TYR A 29 15.74 1.62 6.55
N PHE A 30 15.59 2.85 7.04
CA PHE A 30 16.41 3.98 6.64
C PHE A 30 17.25 4.45 7.85
N PRO A 31 18.57 4.23 7.84
CA PRO A 31 19.43 4.64 8.96
C PRO A 31 19.49 6.16 9.14
N GLU A 32 19.25 6.91 8.06
CA GLU A 32 19.33 8.37 8.04
C GLU A 32 18.07 8.94 7.35
N PRO A 33 17.50 10.05 7.84
CA PRO A 33 16.25 10.63 7.32
C PRO A 33 16.14 10.93 5.81
N GLY A 34 17.28 11.07 5.12
CA GLY A 34 17.33 11.26 3.67
C GLY A 34 18.21 10.23 2.96
N GLY A 35 18.57 9.16 3.66
CA GLY A 35 19.50 8.16 3.20
C GLY A 35 18.88 7.15 2.23
N GLU A 36 19.74 6.26 1.75
CA GLU A 36 19.35 5.03 1.07
C GLU A 36 18.90 3.97 2.09
N GLY A 37 18.05 3.05 1.65
CA GLY A 37 17.55 1.96 2.47
C GLY A 37 18.61 0.94 2.83
N ARG A 38 18.32 0.16 3.88
CA ARG A 38 19.08 -0.98 4.35
C ARG A 38 18.13 -2.12 4.66
N ARG A 39 18.57 -3.35 4.42
CA ARG A 39 17.79 -4.55 4.71
C ARG A 39 18.43 -5.39 5.80
N THR A 40 17.60 -5.98 6.63
CA THR A 40 17.98 -7.01 7.61
C THR A 40 16.81 -7.98 7.81
N GLU A 41 17.05 -9.07 8.51
CA GLU A 41 15.97 -9.96 8.96
C GLU A 41 15.61 -9.65 10.40
N VAL A 42 14.33 -9.74 10.73
CA VAL A 42 13.82 -9.56 12.09
C VAL A 42 12.77 -10.64 12.39
N PRO A 43 12.55 -10.99 13.66
CA PRO A 43 11.42 -11.85 14.01
C PRO A 43 10.09 -11.14 13.69
N VAL A 44 9.06 -11.90 13.29
CA VAL A 44 7.70 -11.36 13.06
C VAL A 44 6.99 -11.01 14.37
N THR A 45 7.36 -11.65 15.47
CA THR A 45 6.86 -11.35 16.81
C THR A 45 7.93 -10.69 17.65
N THR A 46 7.51 -9.79 18.53
CA THR A 46 8.42 -9.24 19.53
C THR A 46 8.49 -10.24 20.69
N GLU A 47 9.48 -11.12 20.70
CA GLU A 47 9.74 -11.95 21.88
C GLU A 47 10.02 -11.03 23.06
N ARG A 48 9.13 -11.11 24.04
CA ARG A 48 9.12 -10.28 25.23
C ARG A 48 10.47 -10.41 25.97
N ALA A 49 11.20 -9.30 26.10
CA ALA A 49 11.98 -9.02 27.30
C ALA A 49 11.00 -8.89 28.48
N ALA A 50 10.43 -10.01 28.90
CA ALA A 50 9.42 -10.13 29.92
C ALA A 50 10.07 -10.09 31.30
N GLY A 51 10.55 -8.93 31.72
CA GLY A 51 10.39 -8.61 33.14
C GLY A 51 8.89 -8.71 33.43
N ARG A 52 8.47 -9.61 34.33
CA ARG A 52 7.10 -9.63 34.86
C ARG A 52 6.84 -8.28 35.54
N SER A 53 6.41 -7.27 34.77
CA SER A 53 5.69 -6.14 35.30
C SER A 53 4.32 -6.67 35.69
N THR A 54 4.02 -6.65 36.99
CA THR A 54 2.67 -6.87 37.49
C THR A 54 1.76 -5.88 36.78
N ALA A 55 0.81 -6.39 36.00
CA ALA A 55 -0.25 -5.59 35.39
C ALA A 55 -0.86 -4.69 36.48
N ARG A 56 -0.52 -3.39 36.46
CA ARG A 56 -1.30 -2.40 37.16
C ARG A 56 -2.55 -2.25 36.32
N THR A 57 -3.63 -2.84 36.82
CA THR A 57 -4.98 -2.70 36.27
C THR A 57 -5.22 -1.24 35.91
N ALA A 58 -5.52 -1.00 34.63
CA ALA A 58 -6.00 0.28 34.16
C ALA A 58 -7.19 0.74 35.02
N ASP A 59 -7.29 2.05 35.23
CA ASP A 59 -8.38 2.67 35.97
C ASP A 59 -9.71 2.38 35.25
N PRO A 60 -10.70 1.71 35.86
CA PRO A 60 -11.94 1.27 35.18
C PRO A 60 -12.88 2.42 34.78
N THR A 61 -12.49 3.68 35.02
CA THR A 61 -13.34 4.86 34.82
C THR A 61 -13.15 5.55 33.46
N ALA A 62 -12.19 5.13 32.64
CA ALA A 62 -12.09 5.57 31.25
C ALA A 62 -12.75 4.50 30.36
N GLY A 63 -13.81 4.85 29.63
CA GLY A 63 -14.27 4.01 28.53
C GLY A 63 -13.11 3.82 27.56
N THR A 64 -12.71 2.58 27.30
CA THR A 64 -11.56 2.29 26.44
C THR A 64 -12.02 2.24 24.99
N THR A 65 -11.42 3.03 24.12
CA THR A 65 -11.63 2.96 22.67
C THR A 65 -10.79 1.84 22.02
N ASP A 66 -10.27 0.88 22.80
CA ASP A 66 -9.35 -0.13 22.27
C ASP A 66 -10.01 -0.99 21.19
N GLY A 67 -9.41 -0.97 19.99
CA GLY A 67 -9.94 -1.59 18.79
C GLY A 67 -11.03 -0.80 18.07
N GLU A 68 -11.36 0.42 18.53
CA GLU A 68 -12.28 1.29 17.83
C GLU A 68 -11.69 1.68 16.47
N VAL A 69 -12.54 1.61 15.44
CA VAL A 69 -12.20 1.95 14.07
C VAL A 69 -12.85 3.30 13.76
N ASN A 70 -12.05 4.23 13.26
CA ASN A 70 -12.50 5.57 12.90
C ASN A 70 -12.23 5.86 11.42
N GLU A 71 -13.07 6.69 10.84
CA GLU A 71 -12.95 7.18 9.46
C GLU A 71 -12.00 8.38 9.43
N LEU A 72 -10.83 8.24 8.80
CA LEU A 72 -9.97 9.38 8.51
C LEU A 72 -10.28 9.99 7.14
N SER A 73 -10.48 9.14 6.13
CA SER A 73 -10.87 9.57 4.78
C SER A 73 -11.57 8.41 4.06
N VAL A 74 -12.89 8.50 3.86
CA VAL A 74 -13.66 7.46 3.15
C VAL A 74 -14.21 8.04 1.86
N THR A 75 -13.81 7.46 0.73
CA THR A 75 -14.13 7.94 -0.63
C THR A 75 -15.04 6.99 -1.42
N GLY A 76 -15.36 5.84 -0.83
CA GLY A 76 -16.29 4.86 -1.40
C GLY A 76 -16.39 3.60 -0.52
N PRO A 77 -17.19 2.60 -0.95
CA PRO A 77 -17.22 1.30 -0.29
C PRO A 77 -15.84 0.63 -0.36
N SER A 78 -15.42 -0.07 0.70
CA SER A 78 -14.12 -0.76 0.74
C SER A 78 -13.92 -1.78 -0.38
N ALA A 79 -14.98 -2.46 -0.80
CA ALA A 79 -14.91 -3.37 -1.96
C ALA A 79 -14.53 -2.70 -3.30
N ASP A 80 -14.54 -1.36 -3.35
CA ASP A 80 -14.20 -0.55 -4.52
C ASP A 80 -12.99 0.37 -4.26
N ARG A 81 -12.29 0.23 -3.13
CA ARG A 81 -11.21 1.14 -2.70
C ARG A 81 -10.01 0.36 -2.20
N LEU A 82 -8.85 1.00 -2.29
CA LEU A 82 -7.66 0.59 -1.55
C LEU A 82 -7.83 1.05 -0.10
N ASP A 83 -7.99 0.13 0.83
CA ASP A 83 -8.20 0.42 2.25
C ASP A 83 -6.86 0.44 3.01
N VAL A 84 -6.45 1.65 3.41
CA VAL A 84 -5.26 1.91 4.24
C VAL A 84 -5.67 1.93 5.70
N VAL A 85 -5.07 1.07 6.52
CA VAL A 85 -5.31 1.00 7.96
C VAL A 85 -4.12 1.54 8.73
N ILE A 86 -4.33 2.64 9.45
CA ILE A 86 -3.32 3.26 10.32
C ILE A 86 -3.59 2.84 11.76
N ILE A 87 -2.62 2.24 12.43
CA ILE A 87 -2.75 1.72 13.80
C ILE A 87 -1.75 2.46 14.70
N GLY A 88 -2.24 3.07 15.79
CA GLY A 88 -1.39 3.82 16.72
C GLY A 88 -0.81 2.94 17.82
N ASP A 89 0.49 3.03 18.10
CA ASP A 89 1.13 2.32 19.22
C ASP A 89 1.90 3.28 20.15
N GLY A 90 1.86 3.01 21.45
CA GLY A 90 2.43 3.90 22.47
C GLY A 90 1.52 5.10 22.82
N TYR A 91 0.26 5.09 22.39
CA TYR A 91 -0.77 6.06 22.80
C TYR A 91 -1.66 5.46 23.88
N THR A 92 -1.72 6.09 25.04
CA THR A 92 -2.62 5.67 26.13
C THR A 92 -4.08 6.00 25.83
N ALA A 93 -5.01 5.52 26.66
CA ALA A 93 -6.44 5.83 26.51
C ALA A 93 -6.72 7.34 26.48
N GLY A 94 -5.95 8.14 27.22
CA GLY A 94 -6.08 9.60 27.24
C GLY A 94 -5.36 10.32 26.08
N GLN A 95 -4.78 9.59 25.13
CA GLN A 95 -3.98 10.13 24.02
C GLN A 95 -4.49 9.70 22.64
N GLN A 96 -5.67 9.08 22.54
CA GLN A 96 -6.20 8.64 21.24
C GLN A 96 -6.52 9.81 20.30
N ASP A 97 -6.99 10.95 20.83
CA ASP A 97 -7.12 12.19 20.03
C ASP A 97 -5.77 12.66 19.44
N ALA A 98 -4.66 12.45 20.17
CA ALA A 98 -3.32 12.77 19.70
C ALA A 98 -2.87 11.78 18.61
N PHE A 99 -3.20 10.49 18.76
CA PHE A 99 -3.01 9.49 17.70
C PHE A 99 -3.76 9.89 16.42
N HIS A 100 -5.05 10.19 16.49
CA HIS A 100 -5.83 10.57 15.30
C HIS A 100 -5.28 11.84 14.63
N THR A 101 -4.84 12.81 15.43
CA THR A 101 -4.18 14.01 14.92
C THR A 101 -2.87 13.67 14.20
N ALA A 102 -2.04 12.81 14.78
CA ALA A 102 -0.79 12.37 14.16
C ALA A 102 -1.07 11.55 12.87
N ALA A 103 -2.06 10.67 12.89
CA ALA A 103 -2.49 9.90 11.72
C ALA A 103 -2.94 10.81 10.57
N ALA A 104 -3.76 11.82 10.86
CA ALA A 104 -4.17 12.82 9.89
C ALA A 104 -2.98 13.58 9.31
N ALA A 105 -2.03 13.99 10.15
CA ALA A 105 -0.81 14.69 9.70
C ALA A 105 0.07 13.81 8.81
N LYS A 106 0.30 12.55 9.19
CA LYS A 106 1.09 11.59 8.39
C LYS A 106 0.42 11.23 7.08
N TRP A 107 -0.89 11.04 7.10
CA TRP A 107 -1.64 10.82 5.86
C TRP A 107 -1.58 12.03 4.93
N ALA A 108 -1.65 13.26 5.47
CA ALA A 108 -1.48 14.48 4.68
C ALA A 108 -0.08 14.60 4.06
N ASP A 109 0.97 14.15 4.75
CA ASP A 109 2.32 14.10 4.20
C ASP A 109 2.44 13.08 3.06
N ILE A 110 1.91 11.87 3.26
CA ILE A 110 1.92 10.79 2.25
C ILE A 110 1.20 11.26 1.00
N THR A 111 0.00 11.81 1.18
CA THR A 111 -0.88 12.21 0.08
C THR A 111 -0.51 13.56 -0.56
N ARG A 112 0.60 14.17 -0.14
CA ARG A 112 1.23 15.30 -0.85
C ARG A 112 2.16 14.84 -1.97
N VAL A 113 2.57 13.57 -1.97
CA VAL A 113 3.45 12.97 -2.99
C VAL A 113 2.62 12.49 -4.18
N GLU A 114 3.07 12.72 -5.40
CA GLU A 114 2.44 12.15 -6.60
C GLU A 114 2.91 10.70 -6.82
N PRO A 115 2.03 9.74 -7.17
CA PRO A 115 0.65 9.95 -7.60
C PRO A 115 -0.41 9.86 -6.48
N TYR A 116 -0.05 9.68 -5.21
CA TYR A 116 -1.04 9.63 -4.12
C TYR A 116 -1.96 10.86 -4.15
N ALA A 117 -1.39 12.06 -4.29
CA ALA A 117 -2.12 13.32 -4.33
C ALA A 117 -3.25 13.35 -5.37
N SER A 118 -2.97 12.88 -6.58
CA SER A 118 -3.93 12.88 -7.68
C SER A 118 -4.99 11.78 -7.58
N TYR A 119 -4.68 10.67 -6.91
CA TYR A 119 -5.48 9.45 -6.92
C TYR A 119 -6.09 9.08 -5.56
N GLN A 120 -6.08 9.99 -4.58
CA GLN A 120 -6.68 9.74 -3.24
C GLN A 120 -8.14 9.26 -3.29
N GLY A 121 -8.91 9.66 -4.31
CA GLY A 121 -10.29 9.20 -4.51
C GLY A 121 -10.46 7.70 -4.74
N LEU A 122 -9.36 6.96 -4.94
CA LEU A 122 -9.32 5.50 -5.01
C LEU A 122 -9.02 4.83 -3.67
N MET A 123 -8.84 5.60 -2.59
CA MET A 123 -8.40 5.10 -1.30
C MET A 123 -9.44 5.37 -0.22
N ASN A 124 -9.54 4.44 0.73
CA ASN A 124 -10.11 4.67 2.03
C ASN A 124 -8.99 4.66 3.08
N VAL A 125 -9.18 5.40 4.16
CA VAL A 125 -8.23 5.48 5.27
C VAL A 125 -8.97 5.37 6.57
N TRP A 126 -8.60 4.34 7.32
CA TRP A 126 -9.14 4.02 8.62
C TRP A 126 -8.04 4.18 9.66
N THR A 127 -8.41 4.63 10.85
CA THR A 127 -7.54 4.53 12.03
C THR A 127 -8.08 3.49 12.98
N VAL A 128 -7.20 2.70 13.59
CA VAL A 128 -7.56 1.73 14.63
C VAL A 128 -6.81 2.07 15.91
N ASP A 129 -7.57 2.26 16.98
CA ASP A 129 -7.06 2.61 18.30
C ASP A 129 -6.44 1.37 18.96
N ALA A 130 -5.12 1.30 19.04
CA ALA A 130 -4.41 0.29 19.83
C ALA A 130 -3.96 0.92 21.16
N VAL A 131 -4.83 0.81 22.17
CA VAL A 131 -4.68 1.52 23.43
C VAL A 131 -3.54 0.90 24.24
N SER A 132 -2.45 1.66 24.38
CA SER A 132 -1.24 1.25 25.09
C SER A 132 -1.33 1.53 26.59
N ALA A 133 -0.70 0.69 27.42
CA ALA A 133 -0.66 0.90 28.86
C ALA A 133 0.29 2.06 29.24
N GLU A 134 1.33 2.26 28.45
CA GLU A 134 2.30 3.35 28.63
C GLU A 134 2.39 4.25 27.39
N SER A 135 2.68 5.54 27.64
CA SER A 135 2.98 6.51 26.58
C SER A 135 4.42 6.34 26.09
N GLY A 136 4.60 6.46 24.77
CA GLY A 136 5.88 6.30 24.08
C GLY A 136 6.16 4.84 23.67
N VAL A 137 7.31 4.59 23.07
CA VAL A 137 7.74 3.26 22.62
C VAL A 137 9.07 2.84 23.23
N SER A 138 9.38 1.54 23.23
CA SER A 138 10.64 1.04 23.79
C SER A 138 11.84 1.52 22.96
N GLY A 139 12.99 1.72 23.61
CA GLY A 139 14.23 2.18 22.95
C GLY A 139 14.33 3.70 22.72
N ASP A 140 13.40 4.49 23.27
CA ASP A 140 13.36 5.96 23.20
C ASP A 140 13.08 6.57 24.59
N PRO A 141 13.94 7.48 25.13
CA PRO A 141 15.12 8.09 24.50
C PRO A 141 16.38 7.22 24.40
N SER A 142 16.46 6.10 25.13
CA SER A 142 17.65 5.23 25.14
C SER A 142 17.27 3.75 25.02
N VAL A 143 18.23 2.94 24.57
CA VAL A 143 18.05 1.51 24.27
C VAL A 143 17.53 0.68 25.46
N ASP A 144 17.79 1.13 26.70
CA ASP A 144 17.37 0.46 27.93
C ASP A 144 15.93 0.78 28.36
N VAL A 145 15.24 1.69 27.68
CA VAL A 145 13.84 2.01 27.96
C VAL A 145 12.94 0.91 27.44
N THR A 146 12.18 0.28 28.34
CA THR A 146 11.09 -0.64 27.99
C THR A 146 9.74 0.01 28.29
N LYS A 147 8.79 -0.15 27.37
CA LYS A 147 7.40 0.32 27.46
C LYS A 147 6.44 -0.83 27.21
N ASP A 148 5.38 -0.92 28.02
CA ASP A 148 4.25 -1.81 27.78
C ASP A 148 3.25 -1.14 26.82
N THR A 149 3.43 -1.39 25.53
CA THR A 149 2.58 -0.86 24.45
C THR A 149 1.72 -1.94 23.81
N ALA A 150 0.63 -1.52 23.16
CA ALA A 150 -0.34 -2.43 22.56
C ALA A 150 0.31 -3.34 21.51
N LEU A 151 1.07 -2.77 20.57
CA LEU A 151 1.72 -3.50 19.47
C LEU A 151 3.18 -3.87 19.76
N GLY A 152 3.73 -3.44 20.89
CA GLY A 152 5.11 -3.73 21.27
C GLY A 152 6.16 -3.06 20.39
N SER A 153 5.86 -1.88 19.82
CA SER A 153 6.81 -1.15 18.97
C SER A 153 8.10 -0.81 19.73
N TYR A 154 9.25 -0.98 19.08
CA TYR A 154 10.55 -0.68 19.68
C TYR A 154 11.61 -0.28 18.64
N PHE A 155 12.44 0.70 18.99
CA PHE A 155 13.68 1.04 18.30
C PHE A 155 14.79 0.03 18.62
N TRP A 156 15.94 0.15 17.94
CA TRP A 156 17.11 -0.74 18.16
C TRP A 156 16.85 -2.20 17.81
N CYS A 157 15.83 -2.47 17.01
CA CYS A 157 15.60 -3.80 16.48
C CYS A 157 16.83 -4.23 15.66
N SER A 158 17.28 -5.48 15.84
CA SER A 158 18.50 -6.00 15.23
C SER A 158 19.74 -5.08 15.42
N ASP A 159 19.90 -4.52 16.63
CA ASP A 159 20.97 -3.59 17.02
C ASP A 159 21.06 -2.31 16.17
N THR A 160 19.96 -1.96 15.49
CA THR A 160 19.89 -0.82 14.56
C THR A 160 19.00 0.27 15.13
N GLU A 161 19.60 1.40 15.54
CA GLU A 161 18.90 2.46 16.28
C GLU A 161 17.59 2.93 15.64
N ARG A 162 17.57 3.08 14.30
CA ARG A 162 16.45 3.65 13.55
C ARG A 162 15.44 2.62 13.04
N LEU A 163 15.73 1.33 13.20
CA LEU A 163 14.80 0.26 12.81
C LEU A 163 13.75 0.12 13.91
N VAL A 164 12.49 0.40 13.54
CA VAL A 164 11.32 0.27 14.43
C VAL A 164 10.59 -1.02 14.09
N CYS A 165 10.64 -1.99 15.00
CA CYS A 165 9.92 -3.23 14.86
C CYS A 165 8.65 -3.24 15.71
N ALA A 166 7.62 -3.96 15.27
CA ALA A 166 6.37 -4.20 15.99
C ALA A 166 5.99 -5.69 15.97
N ASP A 167 5.06 -6.09 16.83
CA ASP A 167 4.53 -7.46 16.90
C ASP A 167 3.48 -7.66 15.80
N ILE A 168 3.83 -8.37 14.74
CA ILE A 168 2.99 -8.49 13.53
C ILE A 168 1.70 -9.28 13.80
N ASP A 169 1.69 -10.21 14.76
CA ASP A 169 0.45 -10.90 15.18
C ASP A 169 -0.55 -9.91 15.78
N LYS A 170 -0.06 -8.99 16.60
CA LYS A 170 -0.90 -7.94 17.19
C LYS A 170 -1.35 -6.94 16.14
N VAL A 171 -0.43 -6.49 15.26
CA VAL A 171 -0.76 -5.63 14.12
C VAL A 171 -1.89 -6.24 13.30
N ALA A 172 -1.78 -7.52 12.93
CA ALA A 172 -2.81 -8.24 12.19
C ALA A 172 -4.15 -8.26 12.96
N SER A 173 -4.11 -8.51 14.27
CA SER A 173 -5.32 -8.56 15.09
C SER A 173 -6.07 -7.22 15.17
N TYR A 174 -5.36 -6.09 15.12
CA TYR A 174 -5.97 -4.76 15.08
C TYR A 174 -6.40 -4.37 13.67
N ALA A 175 -5.59 -4.67 12.64
CA ALA A 175 -5.93 -4.42 11.24
C ALA A 175 -7.24 -5.12 10.85
N ALA A 176 -7.44 -6.36 11.30
CA ALA A 176 -8.66 -7.14 11.03
C ALA A 176 -9.95 -6.56 11.65
N LYS A 177 -9.87 -5.49 12.44
CA LYS A 177 -11.05 -4.77 12.97
C LYS A 177 -11.61 -3.79 11.94
N ALA A 178 -10.78 -3.27 11.02
CA ALA A 178 -11.20 -2.38 9.95
C ALA A 178 -12.07 -3.12 8.91
N PRO A 179 -12.85 -2.40 8.08
CA PRO A 179 -13.69 -3.03 7.06
C PRO A 179 -12.92 -3.91 6.08
N GLU A 180 -11.77 -3.43 5.61
CA GLU A 180 -10.76 -4.14 4.82
C GLU A 180 -9.37 -3.57 5.20
N ALA A 181 -8.29 -4.26 4.84
CA ALA A 181 -6.93 -3.86 5.18
C ALA A 181 -5.91 -4.27 4.10
N ASP A 182 -5.91 -3.57 2.97
CA ASP A 182 -4.98 -3.83 1.86
C ASP A 182 -3.56 -3.33 2.19
N LEU A 183 -3.46 -2.25 2.97
CA LEU A 183 -2.20 -1.69 3.44
C LEU A 183 -2.29 -1.38 4.93
N VAL A 184 -1.24 -1.71 5.66
CA VAL A 184 -1.16 -1.45 7.10
C VAL A 184 0.02 -0.56 7.44
N VAL A 185 -0.27 0.50 8.20
CA VAL A 185 0.70 1.49 8.66
C VAL A 185 0.65 1.56 10.19
N VAL A 186 1.77 1.32 10.86
CA VAL A 186 1.90 1.43 12.31
C VAL A 186 2.56 2.77 12.67
N LEU A 187 1.85 3.61 13.41
CA LEU A 187 2.35 4.87 13.95
C LEU A 187 2.85 4.70 15.39
N SER A 188 4.16 4.67 15.56
CA SER A 188 4.80 4.61 16.87
C SER A 188 4.88 6.00 17.51
N HIS A 189 4.36 6.17 18.72
CA HIS A 189 4.34 7.44 19.47
C HIS A 189 5.75 7.89 19.89
N SER A 190 6.44 8.64 19.04
CA SER A 190 7.82 9.09 19.25
C SER A 190 8.21 10.19 18.26
N ALA A 191 9.05 11.13 18.74
CA ALA A 191 9.70 12.15 17.91
C ALA A 191 11.04 11.69 17.32
N LYS A 192 11.60 10.58 17.79
CA LYS A 192 12.84 10.00 17.27
C LYS A 192 12.58 9.49 15.86
N TYR A 193 13.39 9.89 14.89
CA TYR A 193 13.29 9.34 13.53
C TYR A 193 13.49 7.83 13.53
N GLY A 194 12.71 7.12 12.70
CA GLY A 194 12.82 5.69 12.46
C GLY A 194 11.54 5.11 11.89
N GLY A 195 11.65 3.86 11.45
CA GLY A 195 10.60 3.13 10.77
C GLY A 195 11.15 1.91 10.05
N ALA A 196 10.26 1.16 9.42
CA ALA A 196 10.59 -0.03 8.66
C ALA A 196 9.52 -0.37 7.62
N GLY A 197 9.90 -1.13 6.60
CA GLY A 197 9.00 -1.85 5.71
C GLY A 197 9.13 -3.34 5.91
N TYR A 198 8.06 -3.99 6.35
CA TYR A 198 7.96 -5.44 6.37
C TYR A 198 7.48 -5.92 5.01
N SER A 199 8.11 -6.98 4.49
CA SER A 199 7.79 -7.57 3.18
C SER A 199 7.68 -9.09 3.28
N GLY A 200 6.91 -9.69 2.37
CA GLY A 200 6.73 -11.14 2.29
C GLY A 200 5.90 -11.73 3.43
N LEU A 201 5.05 -10.92 4.05
CA LEU A 201 4.23 -11.35 5.19
C LEU A 201 3.13 -12.36 4.77
N GLU A 202 2.66 -12.31 3.53
CA GLU A 202 1.72 -13.31 3.00
C GLU A 202 2.30 -14.73 3.02
N ALA A 203 3.61 -14.88 2.73
CA ALA A 203 4.29 -16.17 2.75
C ALA A 203 4.34 -16.79 4.16
N GLU A 204 4.27 -15.94 5.19
CA GLU A 204 4.20 -16.32 6.60
C GLU A 204 2.75 -16.49 7.10
N GLY A 205 1.75 -16.28 6.24
CA GLY A 205 0.34 -16.53 6.53
C GLY A 205 -0.46 -15.31 7.02
N TYR A 206 0.09 -14.10 6.91
CA TYR A 206 -0.63 -12.87 7.22
C TYR A 206 -1.53 -12.43 6.05
N PRO A 207 -2.63 -11.71 6.31
CA PRO A 207 -3.59 -11.30 5.29
C PRO A 207 -3.17 -10.05 4.49
N PHE A 208 -1.94 -9.59 4.66
CA PHE A 208 -1.35 -8.45 3.96
C PHE A 208 0.11 -8.76 3.63
N ASP A 209 0.60 -8.29 2.48
CA ASP A 209 1.97 -8.57 2.01
C ASP A 209 3.03 -7.71 2.70
N GLY A 210 2.64 -6.53 3.21
CA GLY A 210 3.55 -5.62 3.90
C GLY A 210 2.92 -4.78 5.00
N VAL A 211 3.78 -4.33 5.91
CA VAL A 211 3.46 -3.39 7.00
C VAL A 211 4.53 -2.31 7.01
N SER A 212 4.13 -1.04 7.00
CA SER A 212 5.06 0.06 7.24
C SER A 212 4.99 0.51 8.69
N THR A 213 6.12 0.63 9.38
CA THR A 213 6.21 1.28 10.69
C THR A 213 6.88 2.64 10.52
N LEU A 214 6.40 3.63 11.28
CA LEU A 214 7.05 4.93 11.32
C LEU A 214 6.76 5.68 12.62
N SER A 215 7.68 6.57 12.98
CA SER A 215 7.50 7.48 14.10
C SER A 215 6.50 8.58 13.77
N SER A 216 5.52 8.76 14.65
CA SER A 216 4.40 9.69 14.50
C SER A 216 4.80 11.17 14.64
N ASP A 217 5.73 11.51 15.52
CA ASP A 217 6.09 12.90 15.82
C ASP A 217 7.40 13.33 15.14
N ASN A 218 7.77 12.67 14.03
CA ASN A 218 8.95 13.00 13.24
C ASN A 218 8.58 13.32 11.78
N GLU A 219 8.83 14.55 11.34
CA GLU A 219 8.46 15.05 10.00
C GLU A 219 9.07 14.23 8.85
N GLN A 220 10.21 13.58 9.06
CA GLN A 220 10.92 12.87 8.01
C GLN A 220 10.48 11.41 7.88
N SER A 221 9.82 10.85 8.90
CA SER A 221 9.40 9.44 8.88
C SER A 221 8.26 9.15 7.90
N SER A 222 7.49 10.16 7.48
CA SER A 222 6.38 9.98 6.51
C SER A 222 6.87 9.41 5.17
N MET A 223 8.10 9.73 4.76
CA MET A 223 8.67 9.24 3.50
C MET A 223 9.02 7.75 3.54
N ILE A 224 9.18 7.16 4.72
CA ILE A 224 9.31 5.71 4.86
C ILE A 224 8.01 5.06 4.38
N ALA A 225 6.85 5.47 4.92
CA ALA A 225 5.56 4.92 4.47
C ALA A 225 5.31 5.13 2.97
N VAL A 226 5.67 6.29 2.42
CA VAL A 226 5.56 6.55 0.97
C VAL A 226 6.38 5.55 0.14
N HIS A 227 7.61 5.24 0.58
CA HIS A 227 8.49 4.25 -0.03
C HIS A 227 7.92 2.83 0.10
N GLU A 228 7.53 2.43 1.31
CA GLU A 228 7.06 1.07 1.57
C GLU A 228 5.75 0.74 0.84
N ILE A 229 4.81 1.68 0.82
CA ILE A 229 3.55 1.49 0.08
C ILE A 229 3.83 1.30 -1.42
N ALA A 230 4.94 1.85 -1.95
CA ALA A 230 5.26 1.70 -3.35
C ALA A 230 5.75 0.31 -3.75
N HIS A 231 6.27 -0.48 -2.80
CA HIS A 231 6.50 -1.91 -3.02
C HIS A 231 5.17 -2.65 -3.16
N SER A 232 4.25 -2.47 -2.21
CA SER A 232 2.97 -3.20 -2.19
C SER A 232 2.04 -2.81 -3.34
N VAL A 233 1.93 -1.51 -3.63
CA VAL A 233 1.00 -1.02 -4.64
C VAL A 233 1.64 -0.97 -6.03
N GLY A 234 2.81 -0.35 -6.13
CA GLY A 234 3.48 -0.13 -7.40
C GLY A 234 4.29 -1.32 -7.91
N LEU A 235 4.49 -2.35 -7.08
CA LEU A 235 5.39 -3.48 -7.36
C LEU A 235 6.79 -2.98 -7.78
N LEU A 236 7.24 -1.91 -7.13
CA LEU A 236 8.53 -1.31 -7.40
C LEU A 236 9.63 -2.05 -6.65
N ALA A 237 10.79 -2.20 -7.28
CA ALA A 237 12.00 -2.63 -6.59
C ALA A 237 12.72 -1.43 -5.97
N ASP A 238 13.60 -1.71 -5.03
CA ASP A 238 14.59 -0.73 -4.59
C ASP A 238 15.55 -0.34 -5.69
N GLU A 239 15.91 0.94 -5.70
CA GLU A 239 16.82 1.56 -6.66
C GLU A 239 18.20 1.90 -6.05
N TYR A 240 18.39 1.70 -4.75
CA TYR A 240 19.70 1.83 -4.11
C TYR A 240 20.54 0.56 -4.26
N ALA A 241 21.84 0.69 -4.01
CA ALA A 241 22.82 -0.37 -4.20
C ALA A 241 23.78 -0.47 -3.02
N TYR A 242 24.34 -1.66 -2.81
CA TYR A 242 25.36 -1.90 -1.80
C TYR A 242 26.69 -2.23 -2.46
N ASP A 243 27.73 -1.46 -2.18
CA ASP A 243 29.06 -1.64 -2.77
C ASP A 243 29.59 -3.08 -2.70
N GLY A 244 29.21 -3.83 -1.66
CA GLY A 244 29.61 -5.22 -1.46
C GLY A 244 28.93 -6.26 -2.36
N TYR A 245 27.85 -5.92 -3.07
CA TYR A 245 27.06 -6.88 -3.86
C TYR A 245 27.66 -7.18 -5.24
N GLY A 246 28.52 -6.30 -5.75
CA GLY A 246 29.16 -6.50 -7.06
C GLY A 246 28.19 -6.40 -8.24
N THR A 247 28.27 -7.35 -9.18
CA THR A 247 27.49 -7.31 -10.43
C THR A 247 26.22 -8.14 -10.31
N TRP A 248 25.11 -7.61 -10.82
CA TRP A 248 23.83 -8.32 -10.92
C TRP A 248 24.02 -9.71 -11.55
N PRO A 249 23.66 -10.80 -10.85
CA PRO A 249 24.01 -12.16 -11.26
C PRO A 249 22.95 -12.81 -12.18
N SER A 250 21.81 -12.15 -12.38
CA SER A 250 20.61 -12.75 -12.98
C SER A 250 20.23 -12.12 -14.33
N GLY A 251 19.17 -12.64 -14.96
CA GLY A 251 18.58 -12.06 -16.16
C GLY A 251 17.80 -10.77 -15.90
N GLU A 252 17.02 -10.35 -16.90
CA GLU A 252 16.14 -9.18 -16.78
C GLU A 252 15.13 -9.38 -15.62
N PRO A 253 15.10 -8.49 -14.62
CA PRO A 253 14.17 -8.60 -13.49
C PRO A 253 12.72 -8.32 -13.95
N ALA A 254 11.73 -8.66 -13.12
CA ALA A 254 10.33 -8.37 -13.40
C ALA A 254 9.99 -6.90 -13.15
N ASP A 255 10.53 -6.33 -12.08
CA ASP A 255 10.23 -5.00 -11.54
C ASP A 255 10.41 -3.90 -12.59
N ILE A 256 9.41 -3.05 -12.72
CA ILE A 256 9.35 -2.11 -13.85
C ILE A 256 10.43 -1.03 -13.78
N ASN A 257 10.93 -0.71 -12.59
CA ASN A 257 11.95 0.31 -12.35
C ASN A 257 13.39 -0.26 -12.24
N SER A 258 13.61 -1.53 -12.62
CA SER A 258 14.95 -2.11 -12.72
C SER A 258 15.12 -2.88 -14.04
N SER A 259 16.31 -2.80 -14.65
CA SER A 259 16.58 -3.45 -15.94
C SER A 259 18.07 -3.74 -16.13
N THR A 260 18.39 -4.83 -16.83
CA THR A 260 19.74 -5.15 -17.33
C THR A 260 20.05 -4.47 -18.67
N TYR A 261 19.06 -3.80 -19.28
CA TYR A 261 19.22 -3.17 -20.58
C TYR A 261 19.82 -1.77 -20.47
N THR A 262 20.85 -1.51 -21.27
CA THR A 262 21.28 -0.14 -21.58
C THR A 262 20.20 0.64 -22.31
N THR A 263 20.28 1.97 -22.29
CA THR A 263 19.35 2.87 -23.03
C THR A 263 19.12 2.41 -24.48
N ARG A 264 20.18 2.03 -25.21
CA ARG A 264 20.07 1.58 -26.60
C ARG A 264 19.32 0.24 -26.72
N GLN A 265 19.62 -0.71 -25.85
CA GLN A 265 18.96 -2.03 -25.85
C GLN A 265 17.48 -1.89 -25.48
N MET A 266 17.17 -1.08 -24.46
CA MET A 266 15.82 -0.83 -24.01
C MET A 266 14.95 -0.19 -25.12
N ALA A 267 15.49 0.83 -25.79
CA ALA A 267 14.83 1.46 -26.93
C ALA A 267 14.61 0.49 -28.10
N ALA A 268 15.63 -0.32 -28.44
CA ALA A 268 15.54 -1.29 -29.53
C ALA A 268 14.54 -2.42 -29.25
N LYS A 269 14.49 -2.88 -27.99
CA LYS A 269 13.58 -3.94 -27.54
C LYS A 269 12.16 -3.43 -27.26
N ARG A 270 11.98 -2.11 -27.10
CA ARG A 270 10.74 -1.50 -26.60
C ARG A 270 10.29 -2.15 -25.29
N ALA A 271 11.22 -2.29 -24.35
CA ALA A 271 10.99 -2.93 -23.05
C ALA A 271 11.04 -1.91 -21.91
N LYS A 272 10.45 -2.27 -20.75
CA LYS A 272 10.51 -1.47 -19.53
C LYS A 272 10.06 -0.02 -19.77
N TRP A 273 10.83 0.96 -19.32
CA TRP A 273 10.52 2.39 -19.44
C TRP A 273 10.95 3.02 -20.77
N TYR A 274 11.06 2.25 -21.87
CA TYR A 274 11.47 2.80 -23.17
C TYR A 274 10.64 4.01 -23.63
N ARG A 275 9.36 4.09 -23.23
CA ARG A 275 8.44 5.20 -23.54
C ARG A 275 8.77 6.50 -22.82
N TRP A 276 9.59 6.42 -21.78
CA TRP A 276 10.00 7.53 -20.94
C TRP A 276 11.44 7.98 -21.22
N LEU A 277 12.24 7.22 -21.99
CA LEU A 277 13.63 7.58 -22.27
C LEU A 277 13.76 9.00 -22.87
N GLY A 278 14.62 9.81 -22.23
CA GLY A 278 14.89 11.20 -22.63
C GLY A 278 13.97 12.24 -22.01
N GLU A 279 12.90 11.83 -21.31
CA GLU A 279 11.95 12.78 -20.73
C GLU A 279 12.48 13.42 -19.47
N THR A 280 12.16 14.70 -19.28
CA THR A 280 12.44 15.42 -18.04
C THR A 280 11.65 14.80 -16.89
N ASP A 281 12.36 14.39 -15.85
CA ASP A 281 11.77 13.67 -14.72
C ASP A 281 11.53 14.62 -13.53
N PRO A 282 10.42 14.47 -12.79
CA PRO A 282 10.14 15.22 -11.57
C PRO A 282 11.19 15.04 -10.46
N THR A 283 11.94 13.92 -10.43
CA THR A 283 13.06 13.74 -9.49
C THR A 283 14.29 14.58 -9.85
N GLY A 284 14.25 15.25 -11.00
CA GLY A 284 15.33 16.03 -11.58
C GLY A 284 16.11 15.27 -12.66
N GLY A 285 16.55 16.00 -13.68
CA GLY A 285 17.27 15.41 -14.81
C GLY A 285 16.36 14.75 -15.83
N THR A 286 16.84 13.68 -16.47
CA THR A 286 16.12 12.97 -17.52
C THR A 286 16.09 11.46 -17.28
N VAL A 287 15.00 10.82 -17.67
CA VAL A 287 14.88 9.36 -17.65
C VAL A 287 15.89 8.75 -18.65
N GLY A 288 16.67 7.79 -18.15
CA GLY A 288 17.74 7.10 -18.88
C GLY A 288 17.96 5.71 -18.29
N THR A 289 19.19 5.20 -18.33
CA THR A 289 19.56 3.95 -17.66
C THR A 289 20.78 4.22 -16.80
N TYR A 290 20.57 4.45 -15.50
CA TYR A 290 21.60 4.80 -14.53
C TYR A 290 22.05 3.54 -13.80
N GLU A 291 23.35 3.24 -13.84
CA GLU A 291 23.87 1.99 -13.27
C GLU A 291 23.73 1.99 -11.73
N GLY A 292 23.37 0.83 -11.19
CA GLY A 292 23.03 0.62 -9.79
C GLY A 292 21.51 0.54 -9.58
N SER A 293 21.03 -0.61 -9.13
CA SER A 293 19.62 -0.85 -8.75
C SER A 293 19.50 -2.19 -8.03
N SER A 294 18.35 -2.45 -7.40
CA SER A 294 18.02 -3.75 -6.78
C SER A 294 19.16 -4.29 -5.92
N TYR A 295 19.81 -3.41 -5.15
CA TYR A 295 20.95 -3.71 -4.26
C TYR A 295 22.31 -3.93 -4.96
N TYR A 296 22.39 -4.05 -6.28
CA TYR A 296 23.65 -4.29 -7.00
C TYR A 296 24.19 -3.02 -7.66
N PRO A 297 25.47 -2.66 -7.43
CA PRO A 297 26.06 -1.46 -8.02
C PRO A 297 26.36 -1.57 -9.51
N TYR A 298 26.47 -2.78 -10.08
CA TYR A 298 26.86 -2.98 -11.49
C TYR A 298 25.94 -3.92 -12.25
N GLY A 299 25.83 -3.72 -13.57
CA GLY A 299 25.13 -4.64 -14.49
C GLY A 299 23.60 -4.56 -14.47
N ILE A 300 23.03 -3.69 -13.64
CA ILE A 300 21.61 -3.39 -13.55
C ILE A 300 21.42 -1.88 -13.44
N TYR A 301 20.32 -1.38 -13.97
CA TYR A 301 20.04 0.03 -14.16
C TYR A 301 18.68 0.41 -13.56
N ARG A 302 18.61 1.62 -13.01
CA ARG A 302 17.39 2.32 -12.62
C ARG A 302 17.06 3.46 -13.61
N PRO A 303 15.84 4.04 -13.58
CA PRO A 303 15.40 4.98 -14.62
C PRO A 303 15.99 6.39 -14.48
N THR A 304 16.33 6.81 -13.26
CA THR A 304 16.79 8.18 -12.96
C THR A 304 17.97 8.16 -12.00
N SER A 305 18.69 9.27 -11.88
CA SER A 305 19.82 9.35 -10.95
C SER A 305 19.39 9.17 -9.48
N ASN A 306 18.18 9.62 -9.14
CA ASN A 306 17.57 9.49 -7.82
C ASN A 306 16.04 9.39 -7.92
N SER A 307 15.41 8.75 -6.94
CA SER A 307 13.95 8.68 -6.77
C SER A 307 13.63 8.27 -5.33
N LEU A 308 12.35 8.34 -4.94
CA LEU A 308 11.89 7.83 -3.64
C LEU A 308 12.24 6.35 -3.41
N MET A 309 12.33 5.53 -4.47
CA MET A 309 12.76 4.13 -4.36
C MET A 309 14.28 3.98 -4.17
N ARG A 310 15.04 5.08 -4.22
CA ARG A 310 16.49 5.07 -4.01
C ARG A 310 16.87 5.70 -2.66
N ALA A 311 16.41 6.91 -2.39
CA ALA A 311 16.78 7.65 -1.19
C ALA A 311 15.68 8.63 -0.78
N LEU A 312 15.55 8.85 0.53
CA LEU A 312 14.48 9.70 1.09
C LEU A 312 14.81 11.20 1.09
N ASN A 313 15.92 11.62 0.45
CA ASN A 313 16.24 13.03 0.25
C ASN A 313 15.52 13.67 -0.94
N VAL A 314 14.67 12.91 -1.64
CA VAL A 314 13.73 13.39 -2.65
C VAL A 314 12.33 12.92 -2.26
N SER A 315 11.32 13.68 -2.64
CA SER A 315 9.91 13.38 -2.34
C SER A 315 9.11 12.99 -3.59
N GLU A 316 9.79 12.44 -4.60
CA GLU A 316 9.19 12.13 -5.89
C GLU A 316 9.59 10.74 -6.38
N PHE A 317 8.64 9.99 -6.93
CA PHE A 317 8.94 8.83 -7.77
C PHE A 317 9.36 9.30 -9.16
N ASN A 318 10.22 8.51 -9.80
CA ASN A 318 10.51 8.69 -11.23
C ASN A 318 9.26 8.37 -12.08
N LEU A 319 9.21 8.86 -13.33
CA LEU A 319 8.04 8.71 -14.20
C LEU A 319 7.58 7.25 -14.39
N PRO A 320 8.48 6.28 -14.63
CA PRO A 320 8.09 4.85 -14.67
C PRO A 320 7.49 4.37 -13.36
N GLY A 321 8.07 4.76 -12.22
CA GLY A 321 7.55 4.44 -10.90
C GLY A 321 6.17 5.03 -10.64
N ARG A 322 5.94 6.29 -11.03
CA ARG A 322 4.60 6.93 -10.95
C ARG A 322 3.57 6.20 -11.79
N GLU A 323 3.90 5.82 -13.02
CA GLU A 323 2.99 5.06 -13.88
C GLU A 323 2.61 3.71 -13.25
N ALA A 324 3.58 3.01 -12.66
CA ALA A 324 3.36 1.75 -11.97
C ALA A 324 2.48 1.91 -10.72
N MET A 325 2.70 2.97 -9.93
CA MET A 325 1.85 3.31 -8.79
C MET A 325 0.41 3.59 -9.21
N ILE A 326 0.21 4.32 -10.31
CA ILE A 326 -1.14 4.56 -10.87
C ILE A 326 -1.80 3.23 -11.26
N ALA A 327 -1.06 2.33 -11.94
CA ALA A 327 -1.56 1.00 -12.26
C ALA A 327 -1.97 0.22 -11.01
N GLY A 328 -1.16 0.30 -9.95
CA GLY A 328 -1.43 -0.27 -8.64
C GLY A 328 -2.73 0.23 -8.01
N PHE A 329 -2.95 1.55 -7.98
CA PHE A 329 -4.19 2.09 -7.42
C PHE A 329 -5.44 1.61 -8.16
N TYR A 330 -5.38 1.45 -9.49
CA TYR A 330 -6.49 0.90 -10.28
C TYR A 330 -6.64 -0.62 -10.17
N ARG A 331 -5.60 -1.34 -9.72
CA ARG A 331 -5.69 -2.79 -9.48
C ARG A 331 -6.45 -3.07 -8.19
N GLU A 332 -6.27 -2.22 -7.18
CA GLU A 332 -6.87 -2.38 -5.86
C GLU A 332 -8.18 -1.60 -5.68
N ALA A 333 -8.61 -0.79 -6.66
CA ALA A 333 -9.81 0.04 -6.54
C ALA A 333 -10.61 0.15 -7.84
N ASN A 334 -11.93 0.34 -7.71
CA ASN A 334 -12.82 0.66 -8.82
C ASN A 334 -13.09 2.18 -8.88
N ALA A 335 -12.64 2.82 -9.94
CA ALA A 335 -12.86 4.23 -10.23
C ALA A 335 -14.25 4.53 -10.80
N LEU A 336 -15.05 3.52 -11.20
CA LEU A 336 -16.35 3.65 -11.83
C LEU A 336 -17.36 2.66 -11.23
N SER A 337 -18.42 3.20 -10.62
CA SER A 337 -19.50 2.39 -10.03
C SER A 337 -20.87 2.80 -10.56
N SER A 338 -21.90 2.00 -10.27
CA SER A 338 -23.27 2.23 -10.73
C SER A 338 -24.31 1.73 -9.73
N GLU A 339 -25.36 2.52 -9.51
CA GLU A 339 -26.54 2.10 -8.71
C GLU A 339 -27.30 0.94 -9.38
N VAL A 340 -27.23 0.84 -10.71
CA VAL A 340 -27.80 -0.27 -11.46
C VAL A 340 -26.70 -1.31 -11.65
N ALA A 341 -26.89 -2.49 -11.07
CA ALA A 341 -25.93 -3.60 -11.16
C ALA A 341 -25.49 -3.86 -12.61
N ALA A 342 -24.17 -3.85 -12.85
CA ALA A 342 -23.61 -4.21 -14.15
C ALA A 342 -24.00 -5.66 -14.52
N GLY A 343 -24.10 -5.93 -15.81
CA GLY A 343 -24.59 -7.21 -16.37
C GLY A 343 -26.11 -7.41 -16.29
N SER A 344 -26.84 -6.58 -15.54
CA SER A 344 -28.29 -6.72 -15.39
C SER A 344 -29.07 -6.30 -16.65
N ALA A 345 -30.32 -6.78 -16.72
CA ALA A 345 -31.24 -6.44 -17.79
C ALA A 345 -32.15 -5.26 -17.40
N VAL A 346 -32.08 -4.16 -18.15
CA VAL A 346 -32.80 -2.91 -17.90
C VAL A 346 -33.88 -2.63 -18.96
N LEU A 347 -34.82 -1.75 -18.65
CA LEU A 347 -35.77 -1.25 -19.65
C LEU A 347 -35.13 -0.12 -20.46
N ARG A 348 -35.65 0.11 -21.67
CA ARG A 348 -35.21 1.22 -22.53
C ARG A 348 -35.38 2.60 -21.87
N THR A 349 -36.27 2.70 -20.89
CA THR A 349 -36.60 3.91 -20.11
C THR A 349 -35.94 3.95 -18.74
N THR A 350 -35.22 2.91 -18.32
CA THR A 350 -34.49 2.90 -17.05
C THR A 350 -33.42 4.00 -17.09
N ARG A 351 -33.38 4.84 -16.05
CA ARG A 351 -32.27 5.76 -15.84
C ARG A 351 -31.10 4.97 -15.25
N ILE A 352 -29.96 5.01 -15.94
CA ILE A 352 -28.70 4.44 -15.46
C ILE A 352 -27.86 5.62 -14.97
N LYS A 353 -27.43 5.57 -13.72
CA LYS A 353 -26.49 6.53 -13.12
C LYS A 353 -25.20 5.81 -12.78
N VAL A 354 -24.09 6.45 -13.08
CA VAL A 354 -22.76 6.01 -12.69
C VAL A 354 -22.06 7.10 -11.90
N SER A 355 -21.18 6.69 -11.00
CA SER A 355 -20.34 7.55 -10.19
C SER A 355 -18.88 7.26 -10.53
N GLN A 356 -18.05 8.30 -10.56
CA GLN A 356 -16.60 8.15 -10.69
C GLN A 356 -15.94 8.50 -9.36
N ALA A 357 -14.81 7.86 -9.06
CA ALA A 357 -13.93 8.32 -7.99
C ALA A 357 -13.49 9.76 -8.25
N GLU A 358 -13.36 10.56 -7.19
CA GLU A 358 -12.93 11.95 -7.26
C GLU A 358 -11.40 12.00 -7.43
N LEU A 359 -10.94 12.03 -8.68
CA LEU A 359 -9.52 12.10 -9.03
C LEU A 359 -9.14 13.53 -9.45
N THR A 360 -7.91 13.93 -9.17
CA THR A 360 -7.42 15.30 -9.43
C THR A 360 -6.02 15.31 -10.03
N GLY A 361 -5.42 16.50 -10.22
CA GLY A 361 -4.01 16.65 -10.57
C GLY A 361 -3.64 15.97 -11.89
N LEU A 362 -2.79 14.94 -11.79
CA LEU A 362 -2.31 14.13 -12.90
C LEU A 362 -3.42 13.31 -13.57
N ALA A 363 -4.47 12.92 -12.84
CA ALA A 363 -5.51 12.04 -13.36
C ALA A 363 -6.37 12.75 -14.41
N ALA A 364 -6.75 12.01 -15.47
CA ALA A 364 -7.65 12.52 -16.50
C ALA A 364 -8.67 11.45 -16.96
N PRO A 365 -9.57 10.99 -16.05
CA PRO A 365 -10.57 10.01 -16.39
C PRO A 365 -11.58 10.55 -17.41
N GLU A 366 -11.76 9.83 -18.51
CA GLU A 366 -12.77 10.16 -19.52
C GLU A 366 -13.90 9.13 -19.57
N LEU A 367 -15.13 9.59 -19.30
CA LEU A 367 -16.33 8.76 -19.39
C LEU A 367 -16.94 8.76 -20.80
N ARG A 368 -17.17 7.58 -21.38
CA ARG A 368 -17.71 7.41 -22.74
C ARG A 368 -18.80 6.33 -22.77
N TRP A 369 -19.90 6.62 -23.45
CA TRP A 369 -21.03 5.69 -23.61
C TRP A 369 -21.09 5.08 -25.00
N TYR A 370 -21.56 3.84 -25.07
CA TYR A 370 -21.67 3.02 -26.26
C TYR A 370 -23.04 2.32 -26.30
N VAL A 371 -23.59 2.16 -27.50
CA VAL A 371 -24.75 1.31 -27.79
C VAL A 371 -24.31 0.27 -28.80
N ASP A 372 -24.47 -1.01 -28.48
CA ASP A 372 -24.04 -2.15 -29.33
C ASP A 372 -22.58 -2.00 -29.82
N GLY A 373 -21.69 -1.53 -28.94
CA GLY A 373 -20.27 -1.29 -29.25
C GLY A 373 -19.97 0.00 -30.01
N VAL A 374 -20.98 0.77 -30.44
CA VAL A 374 -20.80 2.04 -31.15
C VAL A 374 -20.87 3.22 -30.19
N GLN A 375 -19.84 4.07 -30.18
CA GLN A 375 -19.78 5.22 -29.27
C GLN A 375 -20.87 6.26 -29.57
N VAL A 376 -21.61 6.65 -28.53
CA VAL A 376 -22.57 7.76 -28.57
C VAL A 376 -21.83 9.06 -28.17
N LYS A 377 -21.19 9.73 -29.14
CA LYS A 377 -20.31 10.89 -28.88
C LYS A 377 -20.94 12.00 -28.03
N ARG A 378 -22.23 12.30 -28.23
CA ARG A 378 -22.98 13.31 -27.48
C ARG A 378 -23.15 12.98 -25.98
N ALA A 379 -22.88 11.75 -25.59
CA ALA A 379 -22.98 11.29 -24.21
C ALA A 379 -21.62 11.24 -23.49
N LYS A 380 -20.53 11.70 -24.12
CA LYS A 380 -19.22 11.81 -23.45
C LYS A 380 -19.37 12.65 -22.16
N GLY A 381 -18.83 12.17 -21.06
CA GLY A 381 -18.85 12.85 -19.75
C GLY A 381 -20.18 12.79 -18.99
N LEU A 382 -21.24 12.20 -19.55
CA LEU A 382 -22.52 12.11 -18.84
C LEU A 382 -22.47 11.02 -17.75
N THR A 383 -22.74 11.38 -16.50
CA THR A 383 -22.85 10.45 -15.37
C THR A 383 -24.24 9.81 -15.22
N GLY A 384 -25.20 10.24 -16.04
CA GLY A 384 -26.55 9.68 -16.02
C GLY A 384 -27.19 9.69 -17.40
N VAL A 385 -27.70 8.54 -17.82
CA VAL A 385 -28.29 8.34 -19.15
C VAL A 385 -29.58 7.51 -19.08
N VAL A 386 -30.33 7.54 -20.18
CA VAL A 386 -31.44 6.62 -20.43
C VAL A 386 -31.16 5.93 -21.77
N PRO A 387 -31.24 4.59 -21.88
CA PRO A 387 -30.94 3.89 -23.13
C PRO A 387 -31.67 4.45 -24.36
N ALA A 388 -32.94 4.83 -24.22
CA ALA A 388 -33.70 5.51 -25.28
C ALA A 388 -33.01 6.80 -25.78
N ALA A 389 -32.47 7.62 -24.87
CA ALA A 389 -31.79 8.88 -25.20
C ALA A 389 -30.40 8.65 -25.84
N LEU A 390 -29.77 7.50 -25.54
CA LEU A 390 -28.56 7.05 -26.22
C LEU A 390 -28.82 6.57 -27.65
N GLY A 391 -30.08 6.34 -28.02
CA GLY A 391 -30.47 5.90 -29.36
C GLY A 391 -30.80 4.42 -29.47
N VAL A 392 -30.99 3.71 -28.35
CA VAL A 392 -31.45 2.32 -28.38
C VAL A 392 -32.84 2.25 -29.01
N ALA A 393 -32.97 1.43 -30.06
CA ALA A 393 -34.18 1.30 -30.86
C ALA A 393 -35.28 0.53 -30.11
N ALA A 394 -36.53 0.76 -30.50
CA ALA A 394 -37.70 0.00 -30.05
C ALA A 394 -38.09 -1.06 -31.09
N ASP A 395 -37.10 -1.81 -31.58
CA ASP A 395 -37.25 -2.73 -32.72
C ASP A 395 -37.52 -4.18 -32.32
N GLY A 396 -37.72 -4.43 -31.02
CA GLY A 396 -37.96 -5.77 -30.47
C GLY A 396 -36.70 -6.62 -30.32
N ARG A 397 -35.51 -6.08 -30.57
CA ARG A 397 -34.23 -6.75 -30.31
C ARG A 397 -33.68 -6.36 -28.94
N THR A 398 -32.79 -7.20 -28.45
CA THR A 398 -31.96 -6.91 -27.29
C THR A 398 -30.78 -6.06 -27.73
N HIS A 399 -30.48 -5.02 -26.97
CA HIS A 399 -29.33 -4.14 -27.20
C HIS A 399 -28.41 -4.12 -25.98
N THR A 400 -27.17 -3.67 -26.15
CA THR A 400 -26.27 -3.39 -25.03
C THR A 400 -26.02 -1.90 -24.89
N VAL A 401 -25.99 -1.43 -23.64
CA VAL A 401 -25.50 -0.11 -23.29
C VAL A 401 -24.27 -0.31 -22.43
N THR A 402 -23.17 0.31 -22.82
CA THR A 402 -21.89 0.20 -22.12
C THR A 402 -21.39 1.59 -21.80
N VAL A 403 -20.88 1.79 -20.60
CA VAL A 403 -20.08 2.95 -20.23
C VAL A 403 -18.65 2.49 -19.97
N ARG A 404 -17.70 3.32 -20.37
CA ARG A 404 -16.28 3.10 -20.19
C ARG A 404 -15.65 4.34 -19.56
N SER A 405 -14.90 4.16 -18.48
CA SER A 405 -14.01 5.18 -17.90
C SER A 405 -12.58 4.80 -18.26
N GLU A 406 -11.86 5.68 -18.91
CA GLU A 406 -10.47 5.45 -19.34
C GLU A 406 -9.63 6.62 -18.82
N ASP A 407 -8.62 6.35 -17.99
CA ASP A 407 -7.67 7.39 -17.59
C ASP A 407 -6.73 7.74 -18.76
N ARG A 408 -6.86 8.98 -19.24
CA ARG A 408 -6.08 9.51 -20.36
C ARG A 408 -4.96 10.43 -19.89
N SER A 409 -4.58 10.34 -18.62
CA SER A 409 -3.43 11.04 -18.07
C SER A 409 -2.19 10.86 -18.95
N ALA A 410 -1.40 11.93 -19.05
CA ALA A 410 -0.08 11.89 -19.68
C ALA A 410 0.93 11.06 -18.84
N SER A 411 0.61 10.81 -17.57
CA SER A 411 1.37 9.94 -16.65
C SER A 411 1.20 8.45 -16.96
N ILE A 412 0.26 8.09 -17.83
CA ILE A 412 0.09 6.74 -18.35
C ILE A 412 0.51 6.77 -19.82
N ARG A 413 1.53 6.01 -20.21
CA ARG A 413 2.06 5.86 -21.57
C ARG A 413 2.02 4.42 -22.06
N ASP A 414 2.13 3.44 -21.18
CA ASP A 414 1.99 2.02 -21.52
C ASP A 414 0.53 1.69 -21.88
N PRO A 415 0.27 1.14 -23.08
CA PRO A 415 -1.04 0.61 -23.43
C PRO A 415 -1.55 -0.51 -22.51
N GLN A 416 -0.66 -1.28 -21.87
CA GLN A 416 -1.05 -2.30 -20.90
C GLN A 416 -1.60 -1.64 -19.63
N VAL A 417 -0.85 -0.71 -19.05
CA VAL A 417 -1.33 0.09 -17.91
C VAL A 417 -2.61 0.83 -18.29
N ARG A 418 -2.71 1.42 -19.48
CA ARG A 418 -3.95 2.08 -19.90
C ARG A 418 -5.15 1.14 -19.98
N ALA A 419 -4.93 -0.13 -20.32
CA ALA A 419 -5.98 -1.13 -20.32
C ALA A 419 -6.41 -1.49 -18.88
N GLU A 420 -5.45 -1.58 -17.95
CA GLU A 420 -5.69 -1.81 -16.52
C GLU A 420 -6.44 -0.64 -15.87
N THR A 421 -6.09 0.60 -16.23
CA THR A 421 -6.78 1.81 -15.77
C THR A 421 -8.04 2.16 -16.60
N THR A 422 -8.61 1.17 -17.29
CA THR A 422 -9.86 1.33 -18.07
C THR A 422 -10.94 0.41 -17.54
N GLU A 423 -11.99 0.99 -16.97
CA GLU A 423 -13.11 0.26 -16.42
C GLU A 423 -14.34 0.33 -17.33
N THR A 424 -15.12 -0.75 -17.35
CA THR A 424 -16.29 -0.87 -18.22
C THR A 424 -17.47 -1.49 -17.48
N LEU A 425 -18.61 -0.80 -17.49
CA LEU A 425 -19.89 -1.33 -17.00
C LEU A 425 -20.86 -1.49 -18.17
N THR A 426 -21.53 -2.64 -18.26
CA THR A 426 -22.44 -2.97 -19.37
C THR A 426 -23.79 -3.43 -18.86
N TRP A 427 -24.88 -3.01 -19.51
CA TRP A 427 -26.25 -3.45 -19.24
C TRP A 427 -26.91 -3.96 -20.52
N THR A 428 -27.77 -4.97 -20.35
CA THR A 428 -28.60 -5.49 -21.43
C THR A 428 -29.93 -4.75 -21.45
N VAL A 429 -30.30 -4.12 -22.56
CA VAL A 429 -31.59 -3.44 -22.71
C VAL A 429 -32.60 -4.42 -23.29
N LYS A 430 -33.65 -4.74 -22.52
CA LYS A 430 -34.69 -5.69 -22.94
C LYS A 430 -35.44 -5.18 -24.16
N ALA A 431 -35.77 -6.10 -25.06
CA ALA A 431 -36.71 -5.87 -26.14
C ALA A 431 -38.02 -5.27 -25.58
N SER A 432 -38.37 -4.05 -26.00
CA SER A 432 -39.67 -3.49 -25.67
C SER A 432 -40.74 -4.31 -26.42
N GLY A 433 -41.62 -5.00 -25.68
CA GLY A 433 -42.70 -5.78 -26.27
C GLY A 433 -43.50 -4.93 -27.27
N HIS A 434 -43.54 -5.36 -28.52
CA HIS A 434 -44.40 -4.78 -29.53
C HIS A 434 -45.84 -5.10 -29.09
N LYS A 435 -46.60 -4.13 -28.55
CA LYS A 435 -48.06 -4.29 -28.48
C LYS A 435 -48.53 -4.35 -29.94
N PRO A 436 -49.13 -5.46 -30.41
CA PRO A 436 -49.71 -5.50 -31.74
C PRO A 436 -50.73 -4.36 -31.83
N ARG A 437 -50.69 -3.57 -32.91
CA ARG A 437 -51.78 -2.65 -33.22
C ARG A 437 -53.04 -3.47 -33.39
N THR A 438 -53.90 -3.48 -32.38
CA THR A 438 -55.28 -3.92 -32.54
C THR A 438 -55.95 -2.88 -33.42
N HIS A 439 -56.10 -3.20 -34.70
CA HIS A 439 -57.03 -2.50 -35.58
C HIS A 439 -58.44 -2.79 -35.05
N HIS A 440 -59.15 -1.74 -34.65
CA HIS A 440 -60.57 -1.78 -34.29
C HIS A 440 -61.43 -2.06 -35.52
#